data_AF-A0A966ST18-F1
#
_entry.id   AF-A0A966ST18-F1
#
_cell.length_a   1.000
_cell.length_b   1.000
_cell.length_c   1.000
_cell.angle_alpha   90.00
_cell.angle_beta   90.00
_cell.angle_gamma   90.00
#
_symmetry.space_group_name_H-M   'P 1'
#
loop_
_entity.id
_entity.type
_entity.pdbx_description
1 polymer ?
#
loop_
_entity_poly.entity_id
_entity_poly.type
_entity_poly.pdbx_seq_one_letter_code
_entity_poly.pdbx_strand_id
1 'polypeptide(L)'
;MPQLDPSSFLSQLFWLAITFSVLYVMLSRVILPTISRVLQTRQERITNDLEKADSIRREAEKMAVEYEAQLAESRAKAQTMIAETVKKLDQESQARRDELDGVLQRKVSDADKKLQASRAAAMAKLEPQAVELVTMIVNEVSNLKITQKQAEDAVKNVSVSGSYEMPSKMAAGE
;
A
#
# COMPACT_ATOMS: atom_id res chain seq x y z
N MET A 1 -61.16 81.25 -52.86
CA MET A 1 -59.77 80.77 -52.85
C MET A 1 -59.68 79.59 -53.82
N PRO A 2 -58.87 79.64 -54.89
CA PRO A 2 -58.83 78.63 -55.96
C PRO A 2 -58.34 77.23 -55.54
N GLN A 3 -58.12 77.01 -54.24
CA GLN A 3 -57.57 75.79 -53.63
C GLN A 3 -58.65 74.81 -53.12
N LEU A 4 -59.94 75.16 -53.26
CA LEU A 4 -61.08 74.30 -52.97
C LEU A 4 -61.94 74.11 -54.23
N ASP A 5 -61.29 73.84 -55.36
CA ASP A 5 -61.97 73.54 -56.61
C ASP A 5 -62.20 72.02 -56.72
N PRO A 6 -63.46 71.54 -56.62
CA PRO A 6 -63.77 70.11 -56.53
C PRO A 6 -63.38 69.28 -57.76
N SER A 7 -63.09 69.95 -58.87
CA SER A 7 -62.56 69.36 -60.09
C SER A 7 -61.15 68.76 -59.93
N SER A 8 -60.34 69.26 -58.99
CA SER A 8 -58.95 68.80 -58.77
C SER A 8 -58.81 67.65 -57.77
N PHE A 9 -59.82 67.42 -56.92
CA PHE A 9 -59.78 66.39 -55.87
C PHE A 9 -59.63 64.97 -56.42
N LEU A 10 -60.23 64.64 -57.57
CA LEU A 10 -60.11 63.30 -58.16
C LEU A 10 -58.67 63.01 -58.59
N SER A 11 -57.98 63.98 -59.20
CA SER A 11 -56.59 63.83 -59.64
C SER A 11 -55.64 63.67 -58.44
N GLN A 12 -55.87 64.44 -57.37
CA GLN A 12 -55.08 64.34 -56.15
C GLN A 12 -55.29 63.01 -55.42
N LEU A 13 -56.53 62.51 -55.36
CA LEU A 13 -56.83 61.17 -54.82
C LEU A 13 -56.20 60.05 -55.66
N PHE A 14 -56.20 60.18 -56.98
CA PHE A 14 -55.56 59.20 -57.88
C PHE A 14 -54.05 59.11 -57.64
N TRP A 15 -53.34 60.24 -57.60
CA TRP A 15 -51.90 60.25 -57.30
C TRP A 15 -51.58 59.83 -55.86
N LEU A 16 -52.42 60.20 -54.90
CA LEU A 16 -52.32 59.72 -53.53
C LEU A 16 -52.46 58.20 -53.45
N ALA A 17 -53.43 57.61 -54.16
CA ALA A 17 -53.60 56.17 -54.21
C ALA A 17 -52.37 55.47 -54.82
N ILE A 18 -51.85 55.99 -55.93
CA ILE A 18 -50.64 55.43 -56.57
C ILE A 18 -49.44 55.49 -55.62
N THR A 19 -49.12 56.66 -55.08
CA THR A 19 -47.96 56.84 -54.19
C THR A 19 -48.10 56.05 -52.90
N PHE A 20 -49.30 55.99 -52.32
CA PHE A 20 -49.61 55.19 -51.15
C PHE A 20 -49.49 53.68 -51.44
N SER A 21 -50.00 53.20 -52.58
CA SER A 21 -49.84 51.80 -52.98
C SER A 21 -48.37 51.42 -53.18
N VAL A 22 -47.57 52.28 -53.83
CA VAL A 22 -46.13 52.06 -53.99
C VAL A 22 -45.43 51.99 -52.62
N LEU A 23 -45.73 52.94 -51.72
CA LEU A 23 -45.20 52.96 -50.36
C LEU A 23 -45.61 51.71 -49.57
N TYR A 24 -46.88 51.30 -49.66
CA TYR A 24 -47.42 50.12 -48.99
C TYR A 24 -46.73 48.83 -49.46
N VAL A 25 -46.53 48.67 -50.77
CA VAL A 25 -45.80 47.54 -51.33
C VAL A 25 -44.34 47.57 -50.87
N MET A 26 -43.69 48.74 -50.84
CA MET A 26 -42.33 48.86 -50.33
C MET A 26 -42.22 48.47 -48.85
N LEU A 27 -43.16 48.92 -48.01
CA LEU A 27 -43.18 48.61 -46.58
C LEU A 27 -43.41 47.11 -46.33
N SER A 28 -44.40 46.54 -47.01
CA SER A 28 -44.77 45.13 -46.86
C SER A 28 -43.69 44.19 -47.40
N ARG A 29 -43.06 44.54 -48.52
CA ARG A 29 -42.10 43.67 -49.20
C ARG A 29 -40.65 43.82 -48.73
N VAL A 30 -40.27 44.98 -48.17
CA VAL A 30 -38.87 45.27 -47.80
C VAL A 30 -38.69 45.48 -46.30
N ILE A 31 -39.51 46.34 -45.69
CA ILE A 31 -39.31 46.75 -44.29
C ILE A 31 -39.74 45.65 -43.33
N LEU A 32 -40.94 45.10 -43.49
CA LEU A 32 -41.45 44.01 -42.64
C LEU A 32 -40.54 42.77 -42.62
N PRO A 33 -40.10 42.20 -43.77
CA PRO A 33 -39.23 41.02 -43.73
C PRO A 33 -37.86 41.31 -43.13
N THR A 34 -37.33 42.52 -43.29
CA THR A 34 -36.05 42.91 -42.68
C THR A 34 -36.14 42.91 -41.15
N ILE A 35 -37.20 43.49 -40.59
CA ILE A 35 -37.42 43.49 -39.14
C ILE A 35 -37.65 42.06 -38.62
N SER A 36 -38.46 41.27 -39.33
CA SER A 36 -38.71 39.86 -38.97
C SER A 36 -37.42 39.06 -38.96
N ARG A 37 -36.53 39.25 -39.94
CA ARG A 37 -35.24 38.55 -40.02
C ARG A 37 -34.34 38.89 -38.83
N VAL A 38 -34.28 40.16 -38.43
CA VAL A 38 -33.47 40.58 -37.27
C VAL A 38 -34.01 39.97 -35.98
N LEU A 39 -35.33 39.99 -35.78
CA LEU A 39 -35.97 39.37 -34.61
C LEU A 39 -35.71 37.87 -34.56
N GLN A 40 -35.87 37.18 -35.69
CA GLN A 40 -35.59 35.75 -35.81
C GLN A 40 -34.12 35.44 -35.51
N THR A 41 -33.17 36.15 -36.10
CA THR A 41 -31.73 35.95 -35.83
C THR A 41 -31.40 36.16 -34.36
N ARG A 42 -32.01 37.15 -33.69
CA ARG A 42 -31.81 37.35 -32.24
C ARG A 42 -32.39 36.20 -31.43
N GLN A 43 -33.60 35.76 -31.75
CA GLN A 43 -34.24 34.64 -31.08
C GLN A 43 -33.45 33.34 -31.26
N GLU A 44 -32.96 33.07 -32.47
CA GLU A 44 -32.10 31.93 -32.78
C GLU A 44 -30.79 32.00 -32.00
N ARG A 45 -30.13 33.16 -31.94
CA ARG A 45 -28.91 33.31 -31.12
C ARG A 45 -29.17 33.02 -29.65
N ILE A 46 -30.20 33.61 -29.06
CA ILE A 46 -30.55 33.38 -27.65
C ILE A 46 -30.83 31.90 -27.39
N THR A 47 -31.60 31.26 -28.27
CA THR A 47 -31.93 29.83 -28.12
C THR A 47 -30.67 28.98 -28.24
N ASN A 48 -29.83 29.22 -29.24
CA ASN A 48 -28.56 28.51 -29.42
C ASN A 48 -27.60 28.73 -28.24
N ASP A 49 -27.53 29.94 -27.70
CA ASP A 49 -26.66 30.26 -26.57
C ASP A 49 -27.16 29.60 -25.28
N LEU A 50 -28.48 29.53 -25.07
CA LEU A 50 -29.09 28.79 -23.96
C LEU A 50 -28.83 27.29 -24.09
N GLU A 51 -29.04 26.71 -25.28
CA GLU A 51 -28.77 25.28 -25.53
C GLU A 51 -27.30 24.93 -25.29
N LYS A 52 -26.38 25.79 -25.76
CA LYS A 52 -24.94 25.62 -25.50
C LYS A 52 -24.59 25.76 -24.02
N ALA A 53 -25.19 26.73 -23.32
CA ALA A 53 -24.96 26.89 -21.89
C ALA A 53 -25.44 25.64 -21.12
N ASP A 54 -26.61 25.11 -21.49
CA ASP A 54 -27.14 23.88 -20.92
C ASP A 54 -26.29 22.65 -21.26
N SER A 55 -25.77 22.55 -22.48
CA SER A 55 -24.90 21.43 -22.86
C SER A 55 -23.59 21.47 -22.10
N ILE A 56 -22.94 22.64 -22.03
CA ILE A 56 -21.71 22.85 -21.26
C ILE A 56 -21.94 22.55 -19.78
N ARG A 57 -23.08 22.99 -19.22
CA ARG A 57 -23.44 22.69 -17.83
C ARG A 57 -23.59 21.19 -17.61
N ARG A 58 -24.31 20.48 -18.47
CA ARG A 58 -24.47 19.02 -18.36
C ARG A 58 -23.15 18.28 -18.52
N GLU A 59 -22.29 18.72 -19.43
CA GLU A 59 -20.94 18.17 -19.60
C GLU A 59 -20.09 18.42 -18.35
N ALA A 60 -20.11 19.62 -17.78
CA ALA A 60 -19.40 19.93 -16.54
C ALA A 60 -19.89 19.08 -15.35
N GLU A 61 -21.22 18.92 -15.21
CA GLU A 61 -21.81 18.06 -14.18
C GLU A 61 -21.39 16.59 -14.37
N LYS A 62 -21.39 16.07 -15.61
CA LYS A 62 -20.89 14.71 -15.91
C LYS A 62 -19.41 14.56 -15.58
N MET A 63 -18.58 15.51 -16.02
CA MET A 63 -17.14 15.49 -15.76
C MET A 63 -16.84 15.56 -14.26
N ALA A 64 -17.62 16.33 -13.49
CA ALA A 64 -17.49 16.38 -12.04
C ALA A 64 -17.80 15.02 -11.39
N VAL A 65 -18.91 14.39 -11.78
CA VAL A 65 -19.29 13.05 -11.27
C VAL A 65 -18.24 11.99 -11.64
N GLU A 66 -17.78 11.98 -12.88
CA GLU A 66 -16.74 11.04 -13.34
C GLU A 66 -15.42 11.27 -12.60
N TYR A 67 -15.04 12.53 -12.39
CA TYR A 67 -13.83 12.87 -11.64
C TYR A 67 -13.91 12.42 -10.17
N GLU A 68 -15.03 12.66 -9.50
CA GLU A 68 -15.27 12.19 -8.14
C GLU A 68 -15.24 10.65 -8.05
N ALA A 69 -15.84 9.96 -9.02
CA ALA A 69 -15.82 8.51 -9.11
C ALA A 69 -14.38 7.97 -9.31
N GLN A 70 -13.60 8.56 -10.22
CA GLN A 70 -12.21 8.18 -10.45
C GLN A 70 -11.33 8.43 -9.22
N LEU A 71 -11.57 9.52 -8.49
CA LEU A 71 -10.86 9.83 -7.26
C LEU A 71 -11.20 8.81 -6.16
N ALA A 72 -12.48 8.46 -6.01
CA ALA A 72 -12.92 7.44 -5.07
C ALA A 72 -12.34 6.06 -5.40
N GLU A 73 -12.37 5.67 -6.67
CA GLU A 73 -11.80 4.41 -7.15
C GLU A 73 -10.28 4.36 -6.93
N SER A 74 -9.56 5.45 -7.23
CA SER A 74 -8.11 5.53 -7.01
C SER A 74 -7.74 5.43 -5.54
N ARG A 75 -8.51 6.07 -4.65
CA ARG A 75 -8.34 5.95 -3.19
C ARG A 75 -8.61 4.53 -2.72
N ALA A 76 -9.67 3.88 -3.21
CA ALA A 76 -9.98 2.49 -2.88
C ALA A 76 -8.87 1.55 -3.34
N LYS A 77 -8.38 1.68 -4.59
CA LYS A 77 -7.26 0.90 -5.12
C LYS A 77 -5.99 1.09 -4.29
N ALA A 78 -5.66 2.33 -3.91
CA ALA A 78 -4.51 2.61 -3.06
C ALA A 78 -4.63 1.93 -1.69
N GLN A 79 -5.81 2.00 -1.05
CA GLN A 79 -6.06 1.33 0.23
C GLN A 79 -5.94 -0.19 0.11
N THR A 80 -6.52 -0.79 -0.94
CA THR A 80 -6.38 -2.23 -1.21
C THR A 80 -4.93 -2.62 -1.44
N MET A 81 -4.18 -1.86 -2.23
CA MET A 81 -2.76 -2.11 -2.48
C MET A 81 -1.93 -2.02 -1.20
N ILE A 82 -2.20 -1.02 -0.34
CA ILE A 82 -1.54 -0.90 0.97
C ILE A 82 -1.86 -2.12 1.83
N ALA A 83 -3.13 -2.50 1.94
CA ALA A 83 -3.56 -3.64 2.74
C ALA A 83 -2.93 -4.96 2.25
N GLU A 84 -2.89 -5.18 0.94
CA GLU A 84 -2.23 -6.34 0.34
C GLU A 84 -0.71 -6.34 0.58
N THR A 85 -0.07 -5.17 0.47
CA THR A 85 1.37 -5.04 0.69
C THR A 85 1.74 -5.29 2.14
N VAL A 86 0.99 -4.73 3.09
CA VAL A 86 1.17 -4.98 4.53
C VAL A 86 0.98 -6.48 4.82
N LYS A 87 -0.08 -7.09 4.29
CA LYS A 87 -0.33 -8.53 4.47
C LYS A 87 0.81 -9.39 3.91
N LYS A 88 1.34 -9.06 2.73
CA LYS A 88 2.50 -9.75 2.15
C LYS A 88 3.75 -9.56 2.99
N LEU A 89 4.00 -8.34 3.48
CA LEU A 89 5.15 -8.04 4.32
C LEU A 89 5.09 -8.79 5.66
N ASP A 90 3.91 -8.87 6.28
CA ASP A 90 3.71 -9.64 7.51
C ASP A 90 3.98 -11.13 7.28
N GLN A 91 3.49 -11.69 6.17
CA GLN A 91 3.75 -13.08 5.79
C GLN A 91 5.24 -13.34 5.54
N GLU A 92 5.93 -12.46 4.82
CA GLU A 92 7.37 -12.59 4.56
C GLU A 92 8.19 -12.43 5.85
N SER A 93 7.82 -11.47 6.70
CA SER A 93 8.43 -11.25 8.02
C SER A 93 8.28 -12.48 8.91
N GLN A 94 7.09 -13.08 8.95
CA GLN A 94 6.85 -14.31 9.71
C GLN A 94 7.67 -15.48 9.16
N ALA A 95 7.66 -15.70 7.84
CA ALA A 95 8.43 -16.77 7.22
C ALA A 95 9.94 -16.63 7.49
N ARG A 96 10.47 -15.39 7.43
CA ARG A 96 11.88 -15.11 7.75
C ARG A 96 12.20 -15.33 9.22
N ARG A 97 11.27 -15.02 10.13
CA ARG A 97 11.41 -15.31 11.57
C ARG A 97 11.46 -16.81 11.81
N ASP A 98 10.52 -17.56 11.23
CA ASP A 98 10.46 -19.01 11.37
C ASP A 98 11.74 -19.68 10.81
N GLU A 99 12.26 -19.20 9.68
CA GLU A 99 13.55 -19.66 9.13
C GLU A 99 14.71 -19.35 10.08
N LEU A 100 14.78 -18.12 10.60
CA LEU A 100 15.84 -17.69 11.51
C LEU A 100 15.81 -18.50 12.81
N ASP A 101 14.63 -18.75 13.37
CA ASP A 101 14.44 -19.57 14.56
C ASP A 101 14.92 -21.00 14.32
N GLY A 102 14.63 -21.59 13.15
CA GLY A 102 15.15 -22.89 12.74
C GLY A 102 16.69 -22.92 12.64
N VAL A 103 17.30 -21.87 12.09
CA VAL A 103 18.77 -21.73 12.02
C VAL A 103 19.38 -21.58 13.40
N LEU A 104 18.77 -20.76 14.27
CA LEU A 104 19.23 -20.56 15.64
C LEU A 104 19.16 -21.86 16.44
N GLN A 105 18.06 -22.61 16.34
CA GLN A 105 17.92 -23.89 17.03
C GLN A 105 18.98 -24.91 16.59
N ARG A 106 19.31 -24.96 15.29
CA ARG A 106 20.41 -25.79 14.77
C ARG A 106 21.76 -25.35 15.34
N LYS A 107 22.05 -24.05 15.36
CA LYS A 107 23.30 -23.51 15.92
C LYS A 107 23.45 -23.81 17.41
N VAL A 108 22.36 -23.71 18.19
CA VAL A 108 22.35 -24.06 19.62
C VAL A 108 22.64 -25.54 19.79
N SER A 109 21.94 -26.42 19.07
CA SER A 109 22.19 -27.88 19.11
C SER A 109 23.63 -28.24 18.75
N ASP A 110 24.20 -27.61 17.72
CA ASP A 110 25.58 -27.86 17.30
C ASP A 110 26.61 -27.34 18.32
N ALA A 111 26.33 -26.19 18.95
CA ALA A 111 27.14 -25.65 20.03
C ALA A 111 27.10 -26.57 21.27
N ASP A 112 25.93 -27.08 21.64
CA ASP A 112 25.77 -28.03 22.75
C ASP A 112 26.54 -29.32 22.51
N LYS A 113 26.47 -29.89 21.30
CA LYS A 113 27.27 -31.07 20.92
C LYS A 113 28.77 -30.80 21.02
N LYS A 114 29.23 -29.65 20.53
CA LYS A 114 30.66 -29.25 20.64
C LYS A 114 31.08 -29.05 22.10
N LEU A 115 30.21 -28.46 22.93
CA LEU A 115 30.47 -28.27 24.35
C LEU A 115 30.57 -29.60 25.09
N GLN A 116 29.67 -30.54 24.81
CA GLN A 116 29.73 -31.90 25.37
C GLN A 116 31.00 -32.63 24.94
N ALA A 117 31.36 -32.58 23.65
CA ALA A 117 32.59 -33.18 23.14
C ALA A 117 33.85 -32.57 23.79
N SER A 118 33.88 -31.24 23.94
CA SER A 118 34.98 -30.54 24.62
C SER A 118 35.09 -30.91 26.10
N ARG A 119 33.96 -31.01 26.81
CA ARG A 119 33.91 -31.49 28.20
C ARG A 119 34.42 -32.92 28.32
N ALA A 120 33.96 -33.82 27.46
CA ALA A 120 34.43 -35.21 27.44
C ALA A 120 35.94 -35.30 27.17
N ALA A 121 36.44 -34.52 26.21
CA ALA A 121 37.87 -34.46 25.89
C ALA A 121 38.71 -33.87 27.04
N ALA A 122 38.20 -32.86 27.75
CA ALA A 122 38.86 -32.29 28.92
C ALA A 122 38.93 -33.30 30.08
N MET A 123 37.81 -33.99 30.37
CA MET A 123 37.77 -35.04 31.39
C MET A 123 38.71 -36.20 31.06
N ALA A 124 38.76 -36.64 29.80
CA ALA A 124 39.68 -37.68 29.35
C ALA A 124 41.17 -37.29 29.44
N LYS A 125 41.49 -35.99 29.38
CA LYS A 125 42.85 -35.48 29.61
C LYS A 125 43.20 -35.35 31.10
N LEU A 126 42.20 -35.11 31.95
CA LEU A 126 42.39 -35.00 33.41
C LEU A 126 42.71 -36.35 34.06
N GLU A 127 42.12 -37.46 33.58
CA GLU A 127 42.40 -38.80 34.12
C GLU A 127 43.89 -39.20 34.11
N PRO A 128 44.63 -39.16 32.99
CA PRO A 128 46.04 -39.50 32.97
C PRO A 128 46.90 -38.49 33.73
N GLN A 129 46.56 -37.20 33.70
CA GLN A 129 47.28 -36.17 34.47
C GLN A 129 47.08 -36.34 35.98
N ALA A 130 45.89 -36.74 36.43
CA ALA A 130 45.61 -37.04 37.82
C ALA A 130 46.38 -38.29 38.29
N VAL A 131 46.42 -39.35 37.48
CA VAL A 131 47.23 -40.55 37.76
C VAL A 131 48.71 -40.21 37.87
N GLU A 132 49.23 -39.39 36.95
CA GLU A 132 50.63 -38.92 36.94
C GLU A 132 50.96 -38.07 38.18
N LEU A 133 50.11 -37.10 38.54
CA LEU A 133 50.29 -36.27 39.74
C LEU A 133 50.24 -37.09 41.03
N VAL A 134 49.29 -38.04 41.14
CA VAL A 134 49.19 -38.91 42.32
C VAL A 134 50.41 -39.82 42.43
N THR A 135 50.92 -40.39 41.33
CA THR A 135 52.14 -41.20 41.37
C THR A 135 53.37 -40.37 41.72
N MET A 136 53.46 -39.13 41.24
CA MET A 136 54.56 -38.22 41.58
C MET A 136 54.55 -37.87 43.08
N ILE A 137 53.39 -37.47 43.63
CA ILE A 137 53.22 -37.16 45.06
C ILE A 137 53.51 -38.37 45.94
N VAL A 138 53.00 -39.56 45.58
CA VAL A 138 53.22 -40.78 46.37
C VAL A 138 54.68 -41.19 46.36
N ASN A 139 55.38 -41.07 45.24
CA ASN A 139 56.82 -41.35 45.16
C ASN A 139 57.64 -40.35 45.99
N GLU A 140 57.27 -39.08 46.01
CA GLU A 140 57.96 -38.02 46.77
C GLU A 140 57.75 -38.17 48.29
N VAL A 141 56.54 -38.53 48.73
CA VAL A 141 56.16 -38.54 50.15
C VAL A 141 56.42 -39.89 50.83
N SER A 142 56.37 -41.02 50.12
CA SER A 142 56.36 -42.36 50.76
C SER A 142 57.66 -43.16 50.62
N ASN A 143 58.61 -42.80 49.74
CA ASN A 143 59.81 -43.62 49.43
C ASN A 143 59.51 -45.11 49.11
N LEU A 144 58.26 -45.45 48.78
CA LEU A 144 57.81 -46.79 48.42
C LEU A 144 57.47 -46.80 46.92
N LYS A 145 58.17 -47.62 46.13
CA LYS A 145 57.91 -47.77 44.69
C LYS A 145 56.60 -48.51 44.48
N ILE A 146 55.51 -47.79 44.23
CA ILE A 146 54.24 -48.39 43.79
C ILE A 146 54.25 -48.57 42.27
N THR A 147 53.72 -49.69 41.78
CA THR A 147 53.68 -50.01 40.34
C THR A 147 52.46 -49.37 39.69
N GLN A 148 52.62 -48.83 38.47
CA GLN A 148 51.63 -48.07 37.68
C GLN A 148 50.20 -48.64 37.68
N LYS A 149 50.06 -49.96 37.67
CA LYS A 149 48.76 -50.67 37.76
C LYS A 149 47.96 -50.38 39.04
N GLN A 150 48.60 -50.25 40.19
CA GLN A 150 47.92 -50.03 41.47
C GLN A 150 47.43 -48.57 41.62
N ALA A 151 48.10 -47.62 40.96
CA ALA A 151 47.64 -46.24 40.88
C ALA A 151 46.45 -46.07 39.93
N GLU A 152 46.45 -46.79 38.79
CA GLU A 152 45.31 -46.83 37.86
C GLU A 152 44.04 -47.40 38.51
N ASP A 153 44.16 -48.48 39.29
CA ASP A 153 43.02 -49.08 39.99
C ASP A 153 42.45 -48.18 41.10
N ALA A 154 43.30 -47.42 41.81
CA ALA A 154 42.87 -46.48 42.84
C ALA A 154 42.16 -45.25 42.25
N VAL A 155 42.65 -44.70 41.13
CA VAL A 155 42.02 -43.56 40.45
C VAL A 155 40.69 -43.98 39.81
N LYS A 156 40.58 -45.20 39.25
CA LYS A 156 39.31 -45.75 38.77
C LYS A 156 38.27 -45.92 39.87
N ASN A 157 38.66 -46.38 41.06
CA ASN A 157 37.71 -46.52 42.18
C ASN A 157 37.19 -45.15 42.68
N VAL A 158 37.99 -44.09 42.59
CA VAL A 158 37.55 -42.73 42.93
C VAL A 158 36.67 -42.13 41.82
N SER A 159 36.97 -42.37 40.54
CA SER A 159 36.14 -41.86 39.43
C SER A 159 34.76 -42.54 39.33
N VAL A 160 34.66 -43.82 39.71
CA VAL A 160 33.37 -44.54 39.79
C VAL A 160 32.53 -44.10 40.99
N SER A 161 33.16 -43.76 42.13
CA SER A 161 32.45 -43.27 43.33
C SER A 161 31.87 -41.85 43.15
N GLY A 162 32.44 -41.02 42.26
CA GLY A 162 31.91 -39.69 41.92
C GLY A 162 30.68 -39.68 40.99
N SER A 163 30.18 -40.85 40.57
CA SER A 163 29.10 -41.00 39.57
C SER A 163 27.71 -41.27 40.16
N TYR A 164 27.52 -41.16 41.48
CA TYR A 164 26.24 -41.24 42.22
C TYR A 164 26.33 -40.12 43.29
N GLU A 165 25.50 -39.09 43.42
CA GLU A 165 24.05 -38.94 43.33
C GLU A 165 23.70 -37.49 42.94
N MET A 166 22.79 -37.29 41.99
CA MET A 166 21.92 -36.10 41.96
C MET A 166 20.49 -36.61 42.15
N PRO A 167 19.84 -36.36 43.30
CA PRO A 167 18.53 -36.91 43.60
C PRO A 167 17.48 -36.39 42.61
N SER A 168 16.85 -37.34 41.93
CA SER A 168 15.61 -37.25 41.16
C SER A 168 14.41 -36.88 42.06
N LYS A 169 14.43 -35.68 42.67
CA LYS A 169 13.33 -35.11 43.45
C LYS A 169 13.26 -33.58 43.27
N MET A 170 13.13 -33.11 42.02
CA MET A 170 12.66 -31.75 41.70
C MET A 170 11.70 -31.78 40.48
N ALA A 171 10.92 -32.85 40.37
CA ALA A 171 9.83 -32.97 39.41
C ALA A 171 8.53 -33.32 40.18
N ALA A 172 8.10 -32.39 41.03
CA ALA A 172 6.73 -32.25 41.54
C ALA A 172 6.74 -31.14 42.60
N GLY A 173 6.21 -29.97 42.28
CA GLY A 173 6.03 -28.88 43.25
C GLY A 173 5.91 -27.51 42.59
N GLU A 174 4.65 -27.16 42.27
CA GLU A 174 4.10 -25.81 41.98
C GLU A 174 4.49 -25.11 40.66
#